data_AF-A0A7J3AYM8-F1
#
_entry.id   AF-A0A7J3AYM8-F1
#
_cell.length_a   1.000
_cell.length_b   1.000
_cell.length_c   1.000
_cell.angle_alpha   90.00
_cell.angle_beta   90.00
_cell.angle_gamma   90.00
#
_symmetry.space_group_name_H-M   'P 1'
#
loop_
_entity.id
_entity.type
_entity.pdbx_description
1 polymer ?
#
loop_
_entity_poly.entity_id
_entity_poly.type
_entity_poly.pdbx_seq_one_letter_code
_entity_poly.pdbx_strand_id
1 'polypeptide(L)' 'MKAFIDAPLLIYLNTVESRELRSSYENFYLDILVKYRAYTDI' A
#
# COMPACT_ATOMS: atom_id res chain seq x y z
N MET A 1 7.49 -15.21 2.56
CA MET A 1 7.94 -13.99 3.26
C MET A 1 6.71 -13.19 3.70
N LYS A 2 6.81 -12.36 4.73
CA LYS A 2 5.70 -11.54 5.27
C LYS A 2 5.94 -10.08 4.89
N ALA A 3 4.87 -9.35 4.63
CA ALA A 3 4.92 -7.90 4.44
C ALA A 3 4.20 -7.21 5.60
N PHE A 4 4.85 -6.22 6.19
CA PHE A 4 4.24 -5.37 7.20
C PHE A 4 3.80 -4.07 6.54
N ILE A 5 2.55 -3.72 6.74
CA ILE A 5 1.89 -2.59 6.10
C ILE A 5 1.70 -1.50 7.14
N ASP A 6 2.26 -0.33 6.87
CA ASP A 6 2.17 0.81 7.78
C ASP A 6 0.96 1.69 7.46
N ALA A 7 0.17 2.03 8.48
CA ALA A 7 -1.07 2.79 8.34
C ALA A 7 -0.86 4.24 7.85
N PRO A 8 0.18 4.99 8.25
CA PRO A 8 0.48 6.33 7.73
C PRO A 8 0.69 6.37 6.22
N LEU A 9 1.27 5.32 5.62
CA LEU A 9 1.42 5.26 4.17
C LEU A 9 0.07 5.10 3.47
N LEU A 10 -0.81 4.26 4.01
CA LEU A 10 -2.19 4.12 3.51
C LEU A 10 -2.98 5.43 3.66
N ILE A 11 -2.81 6.14 4.78
CA ILE A 11 -3.44 7.45 5.01
C ILE A 11 -2.90 8.46 3.98
N TYR A 12 -1.59 8.52 3.77
CA TYR A 12 -0.97 9.38 2.76
C TYR A 12 -1.56 9.13 1.37
N LEU A 13 -1.64 7.87 0.94
CA LEU A 13 -2.21 7.52 -0.37
C LEU A 13 -3.67 7.94 -0.53
N ASN A 14 -4.46 7.89 0.55
CA ASN A 14 -5.83 8.41 0.53
C ASN A 14 -5.91 9.93 0.41
N THR A 15 -4.84 10.66 0.76
CA THR A 15 -4.76 12.12 0.62
C THR A 15 -4.17 12.60 -0.71
N VAL A 16 -3.60 11.70 -1.52
CA VAL A 16 -3.02 12.06 -2.82
C VAL A 16 -4.13 12.25 -3.86
N GLU A 17 -4.32 13.51 -4.30
CA GLU A 17 -5.32 13.87 -5.32
C GLU A 17 -4.93 13.41 -6.73
N SER A 18 -3.63 13.42 -7.04
CA SER A 18 -3.14 12.98 -8.35
C SER A 18 -3.31 11.47 -8.50
N ARG A 19 -4.18 11.08 -9.43
CA ARG A 19 -4.44 9.68 -9.74
C ARG A 19 -3.20 8.97 -10.27
N GLU A 20 -2.38 9.66 -11.06
CA GLU A 20 -1.16 9.11 -11.66
C GLU A 20 -0.14 8.75 -10.58
N LEU A 21 0.09 9.66 -9.63
CA LEU A 21 0.97 9.41 -8.49
C LEU A 21 0.42 8.27 -7.62
N ARG A 22 -0.88 8.28 -7.33
CA ARG A 22 -1.52 7.23 -6.52
C ARG A 22 -1.45 5.84 -7.16
N SER A 23 -1.61 5.75 -8.49
CA SER A 23 -1.64 4.48 -9.23
C SER A 23 -0.33 3.70 -9.10
N SER A 24 0.82 4.38 -9.08
CA SER A 24 2.12 3.71 -8.91
C SER A 24 2.25 3.02 -7.56
N TYR A 25 1.75 3.66 -6.50
CA TYR A 25 1.80 3.10 -5.15
C TYR A 25 0.74 2.01 -4.94
N GLU A 26 -0.46 2.16 -5.50
CA GLU A 26 -1.49 1.12 -5.48
C GLU A 26 -1.01 -0.17 -6.15
N ASN A 27 -0.39 -0.07 -7.33
CA ASN A 27 0.14 -1.23 -8.04
C ASN A 27 1.23 -1.95 -7.25
N PHE A 28 2.19 -1.20 -6.69
CA PHE A 28 3.21 -1.75 -5.80
C PHE A 28 2.60 -2.51 -4.61
N TYR A 29 1.51 -1.97 -4.06
CA TYR A 29 0.78 -2.59 -2.96
C TYR A 29 0.14 -3.91 -3.35
N LEU A 30 -0.59 -3.91 -4.47
CA LEU A 30 -1.24 -5.11 -4.98
C LEU A 30 -0.22 -6.20 -5.27
N ASP A 31 0.94 -5.85 -5.83
CA ASP A 31 2.04 -6.79 -6.07
C ASP A 31 2.57 -7.42 -4.76
N ILE A 32 2.72 -6.62 -3.72
CA ILE A 32 3.13 -7.10 -2.39
C ILE A 32 2.06 -8.01 -1.78
N LEU A 33 0.78 -7.64 -1.86
CA LEU A 33 -0.33 -8.41 -1.31
C LEU A 33 -0.53 -9.75 -2.02
N VAL A 34 -0.28 -9.81 -3.32
CA VAL A 34 -0.30 -11.06 -4.10
C VAL A 34 0.86 -11.98 -3.72
N LYS A 35 2.05 -11.40 -3.47
CA LYS A 35 3.27 -12.17 -3.23
C LYS A 35 3.47 -12.59 -1.77
N TYR A 36 2.94 -11.83 -0.83
CA TYR A 36 3.23 -11.97 0.59
C TYR A 36 1.97 -11.91 1.44
N ARG A 37 1.96 -12.71 2.51
CA ARG A 37 0.91 -12.59 3.53
C ARG A 37 1.13 -11.27 4.29
N ALA A 38 0.16 -10.38 4.15
CA ALA A 38 0.15 -9.07 4.80
C ALA A 38 -0.24 -9.17 6.28
N TYR A 39 0.40 -8.34 7.09
CA TYR A 39 0.06 -8.09 8.48
C TYR A 39 -0.03 -6.57 8.67
N THR A 40 -1.11 -6.14 9.30
CA THR A 40 -1.35 -4.77 9.74
C THR A 40 -1.17 -4.73 11.26
N ASP A 41 -0.76 -3.58 11.80
CA ASP A 41 -0.65 -3.39 13.26
C ASP A 41 -2.01 -3.19 13.98
N ILE A 42 -3.12 -3.50 13.29
CA ILE A 42 -4.51 -3.44 13.77
C ILE A 42 -5.01 -4.84 14.09
#